data_AF-A0A8X6NE09-F1
#
_entry.id   AF-A0A8X6NE09-F1
#
_cell.length_a   1.000
_cell.length_b   1.000
_cell.length_c   1.000
_cell.angle_alpha   90.00
_cell.angle_beta   90.00
_cell.angle_gamma   90.00
#
_symmetry.space_group_name_H-M   'P 1'
#
loop_
_entity.id
_entity.type
_entity.pdbx_description
1 polymer ?
#
loop_
_entity_poly.entity_id
_entity_poly.type
_entity_poly.pdbx_seq_one_letter_code
_entity_poly.pdbx_strand_id
1 'polypeptide(L)'
;MEQLLLLWIKEKQLAGDSVFEAIICEKAGAIFQDLKRDVTEMEGESSQGVEGFKASRGWFDNFKKRSGIRSVIRHVEASSADIKAAENFIKVFENLISEEGYLPQQVFNCDETGLFWGKNA
;
A
#
# COMPACT_ATOMS: atom_id res chain seq x y z
N MET A 1 -3.14 -15.03 13.43
CA MET A 1 -2.52 -14.06 12.49
C MET A 1 -3.25 -12.72 12.48
N GLU A 2 -4.49 -12.60 12.01
CA GLU A 2 -5.14 -11.28 11.81
C GLU A 2 -5.29 -10.42 13.07
N GLN A 3 -5.49 -11.05 14.24
CA GLN A 3 -5.55 -10.33 15.52
C GLN A 3 -4.21 -9.69 15.90
N LEU A 4 -3.09 -10.41 15.70
CA LEU A 4 -1.74 -9.88 15.93
C LEU A 4 -1.43 -8.73 14.99
N LEU A 5 -1.85 -8.86 13.72
CA LEU A 5 -1.72 -7.80 12.73
C LEU A 5 -2.52 -6.55 13.13
N LEU A 6 -3.76 -6.73 13.61
CA LEU A 6 -4.59 -5.62 14.08
C LEU A 6 -3.98 -4.90 15.28
N LEU A 7 -3.43 -5.64 16.25
CA LEU A 7 -2.73 -5.06 17.40
C LEU A 7 -1.53 -4.22 16.94
N TRP A 8 -0.70 -4.77 16.06
CA TRP A 8 0.44 -4.07 15.50
C TRP A 8 0.03 -2.78 14.74
N ILE A 9 -1.05 -2.81 13.95
CA ILE A 9 -1.56 -1.61 13.27
C ILE A 9 -1.99 -0.54 14.28
N LYS A 10 -2.69 -0.93 15.36
CA LYS A 10 -3.12 0.00 16.40
C LYS A 10 -1.94 0.64 17.12
N GLU A 11 -0.90 -0.13 17.44
CA GLU A 11 0.34 0.39 18.03
C GLU A 11 1.00 1.43 17.12
N LYS A 12 1.09 1.14 15.81
CA LYS A 12 1.61 2.08 14.83
C LYS A 12 0.81 3.36 14.73
N GLN A 13 -0.52 3.25 14.71
CA GLN A 13 -1.40 4.43 14.69
C GLN A 13 -1.30 5.25 15.98
N LEU A 14 -1.15 4.60 17.14
CA LEU A 14 -0.93 5.29 18.43
C LEU A 14 0.41 6.03 18.48
N ALA A 15 1.44 5.50 17.81
CA ALA A 15 2.73 6.17 17.66
C ALA A 15 2.70 7.37 16.69
N GLY A 16 1.59 7.56 15.97
CA GLY A 16 1.47 8.59 14.92
C GLY A 16 2.05 8.17 13.58
N ASP A 17 2.43 6.90 13.40
CA ASP A 17 2.97 6.40 12.15
C ASP A 17 1.87 6.22 11.10
N SER A 18 2.16 6.59 9.86
CA SER A 18 1.33 6.27 8.72
C SER A 18 1.51 4.81 8.32
N VAL A 19 0.42 4.06 8.22
CA VAL A 19 0.44 2.65 7.85
C VAL A 19 -0.08 2.47 6.43
N PHE A 20 0.74 1.85 5.56
CA PHE A 20 0.46 1.64 4.15
C PHE A 20 0.04 0.19 3.87
N GLU A 21 -0.77 -0.02 2.83
CA GLU A 21 -1.23 -1.37 2.41
C GLU A 21 -0.06 -2.34 2.21
N ALA A 22 1.01 -1.90 1.54
CA ALA A 22 2.19 -2.73 1.29
C ALA A 22 2.83 -3.26 2.60
N ILE A 23 3.00 -2.38 3.58
CA ILE A 23 3.58 -2.73 4.89
C ILE A 23 2.66 -3.69 5.65
N ILE A 24 1.33 -3.49 5.57
CA ILE A 24 0.37 -4.41 6.18
C ILE A 24 0.47 -5.80 5.56
N CYS A 25 0.54 -5.89 4.24
CA CYS A 25 0.64 -7.16 3.52
C CYS A 25 1.95 -7.88 3.83
N GLU A 26 3.07 -7.16 3.87
CA GLU A 26 4.38 -7.70 4.26
C GLU A 26 4.34 -8.21 5.70
N LYS A 27 3.84 -7.41 6.64
CA LYS A 27 3.74 -7.78 8.06
C LYS A 27 2.81 -8.98 8.27
N ALA A 28 1.72 -9.09 7.52
CA ALA A 28 0.83 -10.24 7.56
C ALA A 28 1.54 -11.54 7.13
N GLY A 29 2.37 -11.46 6.09
CA GLY A 29 3.20 -12.57 5.63
C GLY A 29 4.20 -13.00 6.69
N ALA A 30 4.91 -12.05 7.32
CA ALA A 30 5.85 -12.34 8.39
C ALA A 30 5.17 -13.03 9.59
N ILE A 31 4.06 -12.49 10.09
CA ILE A 31 3.31 -13.10 11.20
C ILE A 31 2.84 -14.52 10.85
N PHE A 32 2.42 -14.75 9.59
CA PHE A 32 2.03 -16.10 9.16
C PHE A 32 3.21 -17.07 9.17
N GLN A 33 4.38 -16.66 8.68
CA GLN A 33 5.59 -17.48 8.68
C GLN A 33 6.04 -17.82 10.11
N ASP A 34 6.04 -16.84 11.00
CA ASP A 34 6.40 -17.03 12.41
C ASP A 34 5.48 -18.06 13.08
N LEU A 35 4.15 -17.90 12.91
CA LEU A 35 3.17 -18.84 13.44
C LEU A 35 3.32 -20.24 12.84
N LYS A 36 3.64 -20.33 11.54
CA LYS A 36 3.87 -21.62 10.88
C LYS A 36 5.10 -22.32 11.45
N ARG A 37 6.18 -21.58 11.74
CA ARG A 37 7.39 -22.12 12.37
C ARG A 37 7.08 -22.67 13.76
N ASP A 38 6.39 -21.88 14.59
CA ASP A 38 6.05 -22.26 15.96
C ASP A 38 5.16 -23.52 16.02
N VAL A 39 4.22 -23.67 15.07
CA VAL A 39 3.38 -24.88 14.94
C VAL A 39 4.19 -26.08 14.46
N THR A 40 5.12 -25.89 13.51
CA THR A 40 5.96 -26.98 12.97
C THR A 40 6.96 -27.50 13.99
N GLU A 41 7.42 -26.65 14.92
CA GLU A 41 8.32 -27.03 16.02
C GLU A 41 7.60 -27.79 17.15
N MET A 42 6.27 -27.66 17.26
CA MET A 42 5.45 -28.31 18.30
C MET A 42 4.85 -29.65 17.85
N GLU A 43 4.51 -29.79 16.57
CA GLU A 43 3.86 -30.99 16.02
C GLU A 43 4.72 -31.57 14.89
N GLY A 44 5.48 -32.61 15.21
CA GLY A 44 6.30 -33.34 14.25
C GLY A 44 5.48 -33.79 13.03
N GLU A 45 5.85 -33.23 11.88
CA GLU A 45 5.49 -33.66 10.52
C GLU A 45 4.07 -34.22 10.30
N SER A 46 3.06 -33.36 10.36
CA SER A 46 1.84 -33.57 9.57
C SER A 46 1.14 -32.26 9.21
N SER A 47 1.73 -31.44 8.33
CA SER A 47 0.99 -30.33 7.71
C SER A 47 0.81 -30.56 6.21
N GLN A 48 0.01 -31.57 5.92
CA GLN A 48 -0.57 -31.77 4.59
C GLN A 48 -1.56 -30.63 4.32
N GLY A 49 -1.19 -29.67 3.47
CA GLY A 49 -2.15 -28.93 2.66
C GLY A 49 -2.58 -27.52 3.07
N VAL A 50 -1.78 -26.73 3.81
CA VAL A 50 -2.04 -25.27 3.87
C VAL A 50 -1.30 -24.60 2.72
N GLU A 51 -2.02 -24.31 1.63
CA GLU A 51 -1.55 -23.38 0.59
C GLU A 51 -0.95 -22.14 1.27
N GLY A 52 0.24 -21.73 0.84
CA GLY A 52 0.95 -20.61 1.47
C GLY A 52 0.07 -19.37 1.55
N PHE A 53 -0.05 -18.78 2.74
CA PHE A 53 -0.81 -17.54 2.91
C PHE A 53 -0.25 -16.46 1.98
N LYS A 54 -1.14 -15.90 1.16
CA LYS A 54 -0.82 -14.78 0.29
C LYS A 54 -1.61 -13.56 0.74
N ALA A 55 -0.91 -12.52 1.17
CA ALA A 55 -1.48 -11.21 1.46
C ALA A 55 -1.88 -10.49 0.16
N SER A 56 -2.83 -11.09 -0.56
CA SER A 56 -3.36 -10.57 -1.82
C SER A 56 -4.23 -9.34 -1.61
N ARG A 57 -4.49 -8.60 -2.68
CA ARG A 57 -5.43 -7.46 -2.71
C ARG A 57 -6.80 -7.86 -2.12
N GLY A 58 -7.36 -8.98 -2.57
CA GLY A 58 -8.66 -9.47 -2.11
C GLY A 58 -8.66 -9.88 -0.63
N TRP A 59 -7.55 -10.46 -0.14
CA TRP A 59 -7.40 -10.71 1.28
C TRP A 59 -7.36 -9.40 2.08
N PHE A 60 -6.56 -8.43 1.65
CA PHE A 60 -6.44 -7.13 2.33
C PHE A 60 -7.78 -6.39 2.40
N ASP A 61 -8.54 -6.36 1.29
CA ASP A 61 -9.87 -5.73 1.26
C ASP A 61 -10.84 -6.38 2.25
N ASN A 62 -10.82 -7.72 2.38
CA ASN A 62 -11.63 -8.45 3.34
C ASN A 62 -11.15 -8.23 4.78
N PHE A 63 -9.84 -8.23 5.02
CA PHE A 63 -9.25 -7.92 6.32
C PHE A 63 -9.67 -6.51 6.79
N LYS A 64 -9.60 -5.51 5.90
CA LYS A 64 -10.02 -4.14 6.20
C LYS A 64 -11.51 -4.07 6.58
N LYS A 65 -12.37 -4.77 5.84
CA LYS A 65 -13.81 -4.86 6.15
C LYS A 65 -14.07 -5.49 7.52
N ARG A 66 -13.39 -6.59 7.86
CA ARG A 66 -13.57 -7.29 9.16
C ARG A 66 -13.00 -6.51 10.34
N SER A 67 -11.87 -5.83 10.15
CA SER A 67 -11.14 -5.14 11.22
C SER A 67 -11.69 -3.73 11.51
N GLY A 68 -12.44 -3.14 10.59
CA GLY A 68 -12.98 -1.78 10.72
C GLY A 68 -11.92 -0.68 10.58
N ILE A 69 -10.71 -1.00 10.11
CA ILE A 69 -9.63 -0.02 9.93
C ILE A 69 -9.98 0.91 8.76
N ARG A 70 -10.11 2.21 9.04
CA ARG A 70 -10.46 3.21 8.01
C ARG A 70 -9.24 3.95 7.45
N SER A 71 -8.22 4.19 8.26
CA SER A 71 -7.04 5.00 7.96
C SER A 71 -5.83 4.15 7.53
N VAL A 72 -5.86 3.64 6.30
CA VAL A 72 -4.68 3.02 5.66
C VAL A 72 -4.41 3.77 4.37
N ILE A 73 -3.16 4.19 4.17
CA ILE A 73 -2.75 4.85 2.94
C ILE A 73 -2.54 3.77 1.88
N ARG A 74 -3.30 3.88 0.80
CA ARG A 74 -3.15 3.03 -0.38
C ARG A 74 -2.41 3.83 -1.43
N HIS A 75 -1.13 3.54 -1.63
CA HIS A 75 -0.45 3.98 -2.84
C HIS A 75 -1.02 3.18 -4.01
N VAL A 76 -2.00 3.75 -4.72
CA VAL A 76 -2.62 3.11 -5.89
C VAL A 76 -1.72 3.24 -7.12
N GLU A 77 -0.99 4.34 -7.26
CA GLU A 77 -0.40 4.71 -8.56
C GLU A 77 1.03 4.23 -8.79
N ALA A 78 1.84 4.07 -7.73
CA ALA A 78 3.23 3.65 -7.91
C ALA A 78 3.39 2.26 -8.54
N SER A 79 2.38 1.38 -8.40
CA SER A 79 2.44 0.01 -8.91
C SER A 79 1.94 -0.16 -10.36
N SER A 80 1.25 0.83 -10.93
CA SER A 80 0.74 0.80 -12.32
C SER A 80 1.42 1.80 -13.24
N ALA A 81 2.41 2.55 -12.74
CA ALA A 81 3.14 3.53 -13.53
C ALA A 81 3.92 2.82 -14.65
N ASP A 82 3.63 3.18 -15.90
CA ASP A 82 4.41 2.74 -17.05
C ASP A 82 5.71 3.56 -17.10
N ILE A 83 6.76 2.99 -16.54
CA ILE A 83 8.10 3.60 -16.49
C ILE A 83 8.57 3.99 -17.90
N LYS A 84 8.28 3.15 -18.90
CA LYS A 84 8.72 3.37 -20.28
C LYS A 84 7.94 4.50 -20.94
N ALA A 85 6.63 4.61 -20.67
CA ALA A 85 5.84 5.75 -21.11
C ALA A 85 6.31 7.05 -20.46
N ALA A 86 6.65 7.02 -19.17
CA ALA A 86 7.19 8.18 -18.47
C ALA A 86 8.55 8.63 -19.05
N GLU A 87 9.49 7.71 -19.28
CA GLU A 87 10.79 8.00 -19.90
C GLU A 87 10.65 8.62 -21.29
N ASN A 88 9.71 8.12 -22.11
CA ASN A 88 9.42 8.71 -23.41
C ASN A 88 8.80 10.10 -23.30
N PHE A 89 7.93 10.30 -22.30
CA PHE A 89 7.23 11.57 -22.10
C PHE A 89 8.18 12.69 -21.66
N ILE A 90 9.26 12.38 -20.92
CA ILE A 90 10.29 13.37 -20.54
C ILE A 90 10.79 14.14 -21.76
N LYS A 91 11.15 13.44 -22.84
CA LYS A 91 11.65 14.08 -24.07
C LYS A 91 10.60 14.95 -24.76
N VAL A 92 9.35 14.49 -24.77
CA VAL A 92 8.22 15.25 -25.34
C VAL A 92 8.00 16.53 -24.54
N PHE A 93 8.06 16.43 -23.22
CA PHE A 93 7.86 17.55 -22.31
C PHE A 93 9.00 18.58 -22.37
N GLU A 94 10.26 18.13 -22.47
CA GLU A 94 11.42 18.99 -22.67
C GLU A 94 11.34 19.80 -23.97
N ASN A 95 10.93 19.15 -25.07
CA ASN A 95 10.72 19.81 -26.35
C ASN A 95 9.61 20.87 -26.23
N LEU A 96 8.48 20.53 -25.60
CA LEU A 96 7.36 21.45 -25.39
C LEU A 96 7.77 22.69 -24.59
N ILE A 97 8.52 22.50 -23.49
CA ILE A 97 9.04 23.62 -22.68
C ILE A 97 9.92 24.53 -23.53
N SER A 98 10.77 23.94 -24.38
CA SER A 98 11.72 24.68 -25.21
C SER A 98 11.04 25.44 -26.37
N GLU A 99 10.08 24.81 -27.04
CA GLU A 99 9.32 25.39 -28.17
C GLU A 99 8.43 26.55 -27.72
N GLU A 100 7.74 26.38 -26.59
CA GLU A 100 6.81 27.39 -26.05
C GLU A 100 7.51 28.42 -25.15
N GLY A 101 8.80 28.21 -24.84
CA GLY A 101 9.61 29.15 -24.05
C GLY A 101 9.19 29.25 -22.58
N TYR A 102 8.65 28.18 -22.00
CA TYR A 102 8.23 28.17 -20.59
C TYR A 102 9.43 28.27 -19.65
N LEU A 103 9.33 29.13 -18.66
CA LEU A 103 10.28 29.15 -17.55
C LEU A 103 9.92 28.05 -16.54
N PRO A 104 10.91 27.48 -15.81
CA PRO A 104 10.63 26.48 -14.77
C PRO A 104 9.59 26.93 -13.73
N GLN A 105 9.53 28.23 -13.43
CA GLN A 105 8.56 28.82 -12.50
C GLN A 105 7.11 28.81 -13.02
N GLN A 106 6.90 28.57 -14.32
CA GLN A 106 5.59 28.50 -14.96
C GLN A 106 5.09 27.06 -15.13
N VAL A 107 5.88 26.07 -14.70
CA VAL A 107 5.53 24.65 -14.78
C VAL A 107 4.92 24.22 -13.44
N PHE A 108 3.63 23.89 -13.44
CA PHE A 108 2.89 23.46 -12.26
C PHE A 108 2.48 22.00 -12.39
N ASN A 109 2.66 21.22 -11.31
CA ASN A 109 2.15 19.86 -11.21
C ASN A 109 0.68 19.89 -10.74
N CYS A 110 -0.17 19.09 -11.37
CA CYS A 110 -1.60 18.93 -11.03
C CYS A 110 -1.94 17.43 -10.80
N ASP A 111 -1.04 16.67 -10.18
CA ASP A 111 -1.25 15.23 -9.94
C ASP A 111 -2.34 14.93 -8.88
N GLU A 112 -2.53 15.81 -7.91
CA GLU A 112 -3.54 15.65 -6.87
C GLU A 112 -4.78 16.52 -7.11
N THR A 113 -5.91 15.87 -7.40
CA THR A 113 -7.25 16.50 -7.33
C THR A 113 -7.98 16.02 -6.08
N GLY A 114 -8.06 16.89 -5.06
CA GLY A 114 -8.82 16.66 -3.84
C GLY A 114 -10.20 17.30 -3.90
N LEU A 115 -11.28 16.50 -3.84
CA LEU A 115 -12.65 16.99 -3.64
C LEU A 115 -12.90 17.24 -2.15
N PHE A 116 -13.03 18.50 -1.75
CA PHE A 116 -13.43 18.90 -0.41
C PHE A 116 -14.94 19.20 -0.36
N TRP A 117 -15.67 18.48 0.48
CA TRP A 117 -17.08 18.77 0.79
C TRP A 117 -17.16 19.32 2.22
N GLY A 118 -17.45 20.60 2.37
CA GLY A 118 -17.81 21.18 3.66
C GLY A 118 -19.23 20.77 4.03
N LYS A 119 -19.42 20.17 5.21
CA LYS A 119 -20.74 20.17 5.83
C LYS A 119 -20.99 21.57 6.37
N ASN A 120 -21.92 22.29 5.76
CA ASN A 120 -22.49 23.48 6.39
C ASN A 120 -23.05 23.04 7.76
N ALA A 121 -22.55 23.69 8.81
CA ALA A 121 -23.04 23.55 10.18
C ALA A 121 -24.41 24.21 10.34
#